data_AF-A0A257AVI6-F1
#
_entry.id   AF-A0A257AVI6-F1
#
_cell.length_a   1.000
_cell.length_b   1.000
_cell.length_c   1.000
_cell.angle_alpha   90.00
_cell.angle_beta   90.00
_cell.angle_gamma   90.00
#
_symmetry.space_group_name_H-M   'P 1'
#
loop_
_entity.id
_entity.type
_entity.pdbx_description
1 polymer ?
#
loop_
_entity_poly.entity_id
_entity_poly.type
_entity_poly.pdbx_seq_one_letter_code
_entity_poly.pdbx_strand_id
1 'polypeptide(L)'
;MEAALAAKPQAEAPKAQPAPAPVFQPVSAADESVKLTKLRQAIGRRLVESKQNYPHFYVSHEYKMEALMDLRKQINAYLPDGEKISVNDFIVKAAALSLRQFPNLNATLSGDSIVRRGHINVGVAVTVEGGLMTVVVKDADQKPLRQISSEVKAMAARAREGKVKPEDVDGSTFSTSN
;
A
#
# COMPACT_ATOMS: atom_id res chain seq x y z
N MET A 1 7.14 84.15 -54.96
CA MET A 1 8.26 83.22 -55.17
C MET A 1 9.15 83.28 -53.94
N GLU A 2 9.33 82.13 -53.28
CA GLU A 2 10.41 81.72 -52.33
C GLU A 2 10.75 82.64 -51.13
N ALA A 3 11.15 82.21 -49.93
CA ALA A 3 11.63 80.94 -49.35
C ALA A 3 11.35 81.01 -47.82
N ALA A 4 10.90 79.93 -47.16
CA ALA A 4 11.68 78.95 -46.36
C ALA A 4 12.17 79.39 -44.95
N LEU A 5 11.92 78.48 -44.00
CA LEU A 5 12.11 78.47 -42.53
C LEU A 5 13.55 78.69 -42.02
N ALA A 6 13.66 79.08 -40.73
CA ALA A 6 14.49 78.34 -39.74
C ALA A 6 14.08 78.61 -38.27
N ALA A 7 13.97 77.53 -37.49
CA ALA A 7 13.55 77.47 -36.09
C ALA A 7 14.72 77.48 -35.08
N LYS A 8 14.42 77.68 -33.78
CA LYS A 8 15.33 77.62 -32.62
C LYS A 8 14.57 77.13 -31.36
N PRO A 9 15.23 76.62 -30.30
CA PRO A 9 15.31 75.18 -29.98
C PRO A 9 14.64 74.78 -28.64
N GLN A 10 14.38 73.47 -28.47
CA GLN A 10 13.73 72.87 -27.30
C GLN A 10 14.76 72.19 -26.38
N ALA A 11 14.65 72.42 -25.07
CA ALA A 11 15.60 71.99 -24.04
C ALA A 11 15.46 70.50 -23.63
N GLU A 12 16.58 69.84 -23.37
CA GLU A 12 16.66 68.43 -22.94
C GLU A 12 16.39 68.25 -21.43
N ALA A 13 15.66 67.18 -21.08
CA ALA A 13 15.35 66.77 -19.70
C ALA A 13 16.35 65.73 -19.15
N PRO A 14 16.56 65.63 -17.82
CA PRO A 14 17.65 64.84 -17.23
C PRO A 14 17.31 63.34 -17.19
N LYS A 15 18.29 62.49 -17.51
CA LYS A 15 18.18 61.01 -17.42
C LYS A 15 18.40 60.54 -15.97
N ALA A 16 17.43 59.79 -15.44
CA ALA A 16 17.52 59.13 -14.13
C ALA A 16 18.43 57.90 -14.16
N GLN A 17 19.23 57.69 -13.10
CA GLN A 17 20.09 56.51 -12.94
C GLN A 17 19.29 55.30 -12.43
N PRO A 18 19.60 54.06 -12.86
CA PRO A 18 18.92 52.85 -12.39
C PRO A 18 19.37 52.45 -10.98
N ALA A 19 18.43 51.98 -10.16
CA ALA A 19 18.70 51.42 -8.83
C ALA A 19 19.42 50.05 -8.92
N PRO A 20 20.25 49.68 -7.92
CA PRO A 20 20.98 48.41 -7.92
C PRO A 20 20.03 47.20 -7.78
N ALA A 21 20.26 46.18 -8.60
CA ALA A 21 19.47 44.94 -8.62
C ALA A 21 19.73 44.09 -7.36
N PRO A 22 18.72 43.35 -6.87
CA PRO A 22 18.86 42.48 -5.70
C PRO A 22 19.85 41.33 -5.99
N VAL A 23 20.79 41.13 -5.07
CA VAL A 23 21.74 40.01 -5.12
C VAL A 23 21.02 38.74 -4.67
N PHE A 24 20.73 37.84 -5.60
CA PHE A 24 20.25 36.50 -5.28
C PHE A 24 21.40 35.68 -4.69
N GLN A 25 21.29 35.31 -3.41
CA GLN A 25 22.19 34.31 -2.83
C GLN A 25 21.75 32.92 -3.31
N PRO A 26 22.65 32.12 -3.91
CA PRO A 26 22.29 30.76 -4.31
C PRO A 26 22.04 29.94 -3.06
N VAL A 27 20.82 29.42 -2.92
CA VAL A 27 20.51 28.37 -1.94
C VAL A 27 21.39 27.19 -2.30
N SER A 28 22.30 26.77 -1.42
CA SER A 28 23.09 25.57 -1.66
C SER A 28 22.15 24.37 -1.64
N ALA A 29 21.82 23.84 -2.82
CA ALA A 29 21.10 22.59 -2.99
C ALA A 29 22.05 21.42 -2.68
N ALA A 30 22.48 21.31 -1.42
CA ALA A 30 23.32 20.20 -0.97
C ALA A 30 22.43 18.96 -0.78
N ASP A 31 22.87 17.83 -1.33
CA ASP A 31 22.16 16.58 -1.21
C ASP A 31 22.18 16.07 0.25
N GLU A 32 21.02 15.66 0.76
CA GLU A 32 20.89 15.02 2.06
C GLU A 32 20.82 13.49 1.90
N SER A 33 21.65 12.77 2.66
CA SER A 33 21.65 11.31 2.70
C SER A 33 20.92 10.79 3.93
N VAL A 34 19.71 10.24 3.75
CA VAL A 34 18.92 9.63 4.82
C VAL A 34 19.12 8.11 4.88
N LYS A 35 19.56 7.59 6.03
CA LYS A 35 19.81 6.14 6.22
C LYS A 35 18.49 5.36 6.29
N LEU A 36 18.39 4.27 5.54
CA LEU A 36 17.23 3.37 5.58
C LEU A 36 17.21 2.54 6.88
N THR A 37 16.00 2.29 7.39
CA THR A 37 15.78 1.33 8.48
C THR A 37 16.05 -0.10 7.98
N LYS A 38 16.44 -1.00 8.89
CA LYS A 38 16.64 -2.43 8.56
C LYS A 38 15.40 -3.06 7.93
N LEU A 39 14.21 -2.72 8.44
CA LEU A 39 12.94 -3.17 7.90
C LEU A 39 12.76 -2.72 6.44
N ARG A 40 13.01 -1.44 6.15
CA ARG A 40 12.88 -0.89 4.78
C ARG A 40 13.88 -1.53 3.82
N GLN A 41 15.12 -1.79 4.27
CA GLN A 41 16.12 -2.50 3.47
C GLN A 41 15.66 -3.94 3.14
N ALA A 42 15.13 -4.67 4.12
CA ALA A 42 14.63 -6.02 3.92
C ALA A 42 13.44 -6.06 2.95
N ILE A 43 12.48 -5.14 3.09
CA ILE A 43 11.34 -5.00 2.17
C ILE A 43 11.84 -4.77 0.75
N GLY A 44 12.76 -3.82 0.55
CA GLY A 44 13.33 -3.52 -0.77
C GLY A 44 13.95 -4.75 -1.43
N ARG A 45 14.78 -5.50 -0.70
CA ARG A 45 15.39 -6.74 -1.20
C ARG A 45 14.34 -7.78 -1.62
N ARG A 46 13.30 -8.00 -0.80
CA ARG A 46 12.24 -8.99 -1.08
C ARG A 46 11.35 -8.60 -2.26
N LEU A 47 11.03 -7.31 -2.40
CA LEU A 47 10.23 -6.82 -3.54
C LEU A 47 10.99 -6.97 -4.86
N VAL A 48 12.30 -6.65 -4.87
CA VAL A 48 13.15 -6.84 -6.05
C VAL A 48 13.25 -8.32 -6.40
N GLU A 49 13.52 -9.19 -5.43
CA GLU A 49 13.56 -10.65 -5.61
C GLU A 49 12.25 -11.18 -6.21
N SER A 50 11.10 -10.73 -5.69
CA SER A 50 9.79 -11.15 -6.19
C SER A 50 9.57 -10.71 -7.64
N LYS A 51 9.82 -9.42 -7.93
CA LYS A 51 9.50 -8.87 -9.25
C LYS A 51 10.44 -9.36 -10.36
N GLN A 52 11.68 -9.72 -10.01
CA GLN A 52 12.67 -10.25 -10.96
C GLN A 52 12.51 -11.75 -11.23
N ASN A 53 12.24 -12.56 -10.20
CA ASN A 53 12.23 -14.02 -10.35
C ASN A 53 10.88 -14.59 -10.82
N TYR A 54 9.78 -13.86 -10.64
CA TYR A 54 8.45 -14.36 -10.96
C TYR A 54 7.77 -13.51 -12.06
N PRO A 55 7.34 -14.12 -13.18
CA PRO A 55 6.61 -13.40 -14.22
C PRO A 55 5.18 -13.13 -13.75
N HIS A 56 4.91 -11.88 -13.37
CA HIS A 56 3.59 -11.46 -12.91
C HIS A 56 2.74 -10.99 -14.08
N PHE A 57 1.48 -11.45 -14.11
CA PHE A 57 0.41 -10.82 -14.88
C PHE A 57 -0.74 -10.45 -13.93
N TYR A 58 -1.52 -9.44 -14.29
CA TYR A 58 -2.56 -8.90 -13.45
C TYR A 58 -3.93 -9.19 -14.06
N VAL A 59 -4.87 -9.61 -13.22
CA VAL A 59 -6.25 -9.85 -13.60
C VAL A 59 -7.14 -8.94 -12.75
N SER A 60 -7.97 -8.16 -13.41
CA SER A 60 -8.92 -7.26 -12.76
C SER A 60 -10.34 -7.78 -12.97
N HIS A 61 -11.16 -7.72 -11.92
CA HIS A 61 -12.56 -8.10 -11.96
C HIS A 61 -13.38 -7.23 -11.02
N GLU A 62 -14.64 -6.99 -11.35
CA GLU A 62 -15.58 -6.22 -10.53
C GLU A 62 -16.65 -7.13 -9.95
N TYR A 63 -17.00 -6.90 -8.68
CA TYR A 63 -17.99 -7.69 -7.97
C TYR A 63 -19.09 -6.79 -7.41
N LYS A 64 -20.35 -7.23 -7.56
CA LYS A 64 -21.49 -6.57 -6.91
C LYS A 64 -21.50 -6.92 -5.42
N MET A 65 -21.29 -5.92 -4.57
CA MET A 65 -21.14 -6.11 -3.12
C MET A 65 -22.41 -5.83 -2.31
N GLU A 66 -23.52 -5.42 -2.93
CA GLU A 66 -24.74 -5.00 -2.24
C GLU A 66 -25.29 -6.08 -1.28
N ALA A 67 -25.53 -7.29 -1.80
CA ALA A 67 -26.00 -8.42 -1.00
C ALA A 67 -25.03 -8.78 0.14
N LEU A 68 -23.72 -8.68 -0.09
CA LEU A 68 -22.71 -8.92 0.94
C LEU A 68 -22.78 -7.86 2.05
N MET A 69 -22.95 -6.60 1.68
CA MET A 69 -23.04 -5.49 2.62
C MET A 69 -24.30 -5.59 3.48
N ASP A 70 -25.42 -6.01 2.91
CA ASP A 70 -26.65 -6.23 3.66
C ASP A 70 -26.55 -7.44 4.60
N LEU A 71 -25.98 -8.56 4.13
CA LEU A 71 -25.68 -9.70 4.99
C LEU A 71 -24.76 -9.30 6.16
N ARG A 72 -23.73 -8.51 5.90
CA ARG A 72 -22.84 -7.99 6.93
C ARG A 72 -23.59 -7.12 7.95
N LYS A 73 -24.50 -6.26 7.52
CA LYS A 73 -25.33 -5.45 8.45
C LYS A 73 -26.18 -6.35 9.33
N GLN A 74 -26.84 -7.35 8.75
CA GLN A 74 -27.67 -8.31 9.49
C GLN A 74 -26.84 -9.07 10.52
N ILE A 75 -25.70 -9.63 10.13
CA ILE A 75 -24.82 -10.37 11.06
C ILE A 75 -24.30 -9.45 12.17
N ASN A 76 -23.85 -8.24 11.82
CA ASN A 76 -23.32 -7.30 12.81
C ASN A 76 -24.37 -6.75 13.77
N ALA A 77 -25.66 -6.81 13.44
CA ALA A 77 -26.74 -6.43 14.37
C ALA A 77 -26.87 -7.41 15.55
N TYR A 78 -26.45 -8.67 15.38
CA TYR A 78 -26.47 -9.69 16.43
C TYR A 78 -25.14 -9.78 17.20
N LEU A 79 -24.11 -9.04 16.78
CA LEU A 79 -22.78 -9.11 17.38
C LEU A 79 -22.51 -7.88 18.26
N PRO A 80 -21.84 -8.05 19.41
CA PRO A 80 -21.40 -6.92 20.23
C PRO A 80 -20.38 -6.06 19.48
N ASP A 81 -20.24 -4.80 19.88
CA ASP A 81 -19.44 -3.80 19.15
C ASP A 81 -17.96 -4.21 18.94
N GLY A 82 -17.38 -5.01 19.84
CA GLY A 82 -16.02 -5.54 19.71
C GLY A 82 -15.85 -6.68 18.70
N GLU A 83 -16.92 -7.40 18.37
CA GLU A 83 -16.87 -8.62 17.53
C GLU A 83 -17.40 -8.40 16.11
N LYS A 84 -17.68 -7.15 15.73
CA LYS A 84 -18.19 -6.81 14.39
C LYS A 84 -17.29 -7.31 13.26
N ILE A 85 -17.91 -7.92 12.26
CA ILE A 85 -17.25 -8.48 11.09
C ILE A 85 -17.03 -7.37 10.05
N SER A 86 -15.84 -7.38 9.45
CA SER A 86 -15.41 -6.48 8.38
C SER A 86 -15.63 -7.10 7.00
N VAL A 87 -15.57 -6.28 5.95
CA VAL A 87 -15.60 -6.79 4.56
C VAL A 87 -14.37 -7.67 4.28
N ASN A 88 -13.22 -7.33 4.84
CA ASN A 88 -11.99 -8.11 4.69
C ASN A 88 -12.14 -9.55 5.19
N ASP A 89 -12.90 -9.77 6.27
CA ASP A 89 -13.13 -11.12 6.80
C ASP A 89 -13.86 -12.00 5.77
N PHE A 90 -14.83 -11.44 5.04
CA PHE A 90 -15.50 -12.14 3.94
C PHE A 90 -14.56 -12.42 2.78
N ILE A 91 -13.67 -11.47 2.44
CA ILE A 91 -12.67 -11.65 1.37
C ILE A 91 -11.69 -12.77 1.73
N VAL A 92 -11.18 -12.79 2.97
CA VAL A 92 -10.30 -13.85 3.47
C VAL A 92 -11.00 -15.21 3.40
N LYS A 93 -12.26 -15.28 3.85
CA LYS A 93 -13.04 -16.52 3.80
C LYS A 93 -13.29 -16.98 2.36
N ALA A 94 -13.67 -16.07 1.47
CA ALA A 94 -13.92 -16.36 0.06
C ALA A 94 -12.63 -16.85 -0.63
N ALA A 95 -11.51 -16.16 -0.42
CA ALA A 95 -10.21 -16.58 -0.94
C ALA A 95 -9.85 -17.99 -0.44
N ALA A 96 -10.00 -18.27 0.85
CA ALA A 96 -9.69 -19.59 1.41
C ALA A 96 -10.56 -20.71 0.80
N LEU A 97 -11.86 -20.47 0.63
CA LEU A 97 -12.76 -21.44 -0.01
C LEU A 97 -12.42 -21.66 -1.49
N SER A 98 -12.05 -20.60 -2.21
CA SER A 98 -11.58 -20.69 -3.60
C SER A 98 -10.28 -21.48 -3.71
N LEU A 99 -9.31 -21.24 -2.82
CA LEU A 99 -8.05 -22.00 -2.79
C LEU A 99 -8.27 -23.49 -2.53
N ARG A 100 -9.31 -23.85 -1.77
CA ARG A 100 -9.71 -25.24 -1.56
C ARG A 100 -10.27 -25.88 -2.83
N GLN A 101 -11.04 -25.12 -3.61
CA GLN A 101 -11.59 -25.58 -4.90
C GLN A 101 -10.53 -25.65 -6.01
N PHE A 102 -9.53 -24.78 -5.95
CA PHE A 102 -8.45 -24.66 -6.94
C PHE A 102 -7.07 -24.84 -6.28
N PRO A 103 -6.67 -26.07 -5.91
CA PRO A 103 -5.42 -26.33 -5.19
C PRO A 103 -4.15 -25.93 -5.95
N ASN A 104 -4.23 -25.74 -7.27
CA ASN A 104 -3.13 -25.23 -8.09
C ASN A 104 -2.77 -23.77 -7.75
N LEU A 105 -3.70 -23.00 -7.17
CA LEU A 105 -3.45 -21.63 -6.72
C LEU A 105 -2.80 -21.59 -5.33
N ASN A 106 -2.98 -22.63 -4.51
CA ASN A 106 -2.35 -22.77 -3.20
C ASN A 106 -1.03 -23.55 -3.32
N ALA A 107 -0.08 -23.04 -4.12
CA ALA A 107 1.15 -23.75 -4.44
C ALA A 107 2.39 -22.84 -4.44
N THR A 108 3.56 -23.44 -4.26
CA THR A 108 4.86 -22.75 -4.32
C THR A 108 5.75 -23.45 -5.35
N LEU A 109 6.45 -22.66 -6.15
CA LEU A 109 7.51 -23.17 -7.02
C LEU A 109 8.75 -23.48 -6.18
N SER A 110 9.26 -24.71 -6.25
CA SER A 110 10.44 -25.16 -5.52
C SER A 110 11.40 -25.83 -6.50
N GLY A 111 12.32 -25.04 -7.05
CA GLY A 111 13.27 -25.50 -8.07
C GLY A 111 12.54 -25.99 -9.32
N ASP A 112 12.60 -27.30 -9.55
CA ASP A 112 11.99 -28.03 -10.66
C ASP A 112 10.60 -28.60 -10.35
N SER A 113 10.07 -28.36 -9.14
CA SER A 113 8.81 -28.93 -8.67
C SER A 113 7.80 -27.87 -8.23
N ILE A 114 6.51 -28.21 -8.30
CA ILE A 114 5.42 -27.39 -7.76
C ILE A 114 4.92 -28.06 -6.49
N VAL A 115 5.11 -27.41 -5.35
CA VAL A 115 4.64 -27.89 -4.05
C VAL A 115 3.25 -27.32 -3.78
N ARG A 116 2.22 -28.15 -3.92
CA ARG A 116 0.85 -27.80 -3.51
C ARG A 116 0.74 -27.87 -1.99
N ARG A 117 0.26 -26.80 -1.37
CA ARG A 117 0.13 -26.68 0.09
C ARG A 117 -1.20 -27.28 0.52
N GLY A 118 -1.15 -28.17 1.52
CA GLY A 118 -2.34 -28.79 2.11
C GLY A 118 -3.13 -27.83 3.01
N HIS A 119 -2.42 -27.06 3.85
CA HIS A 119 -3.00 -26.01 4.67
C HIS A 119 -3.29 -24.76 3.83
N ILE A 120 -4.42 -24.11 4.11
CA ILE A 120 -4.85 -22.86 3.47
C ILE A 120 -4.67 -21.72 4.47
N ASN A 121 -3.51 -21.08 4.40
CA ASN A 121 -3.12 -20.01 5.32
C ASN A 121 -3.14 -18.68 4.57
N VAL A 122 -4.05 -17.79 4.96
CA VAL A 122 -4.25 -16.51 4.28
C VAL A 122 -3.57 -15.39 5.06
N GLY A 123 -2.58 -14.77 4.44
CA GLY A 123 -1.92 -13.56 4.90
C GLY A 123 -2.77 -12.32 4.66
N VAL A 124 -2.91 -11.48 5.68
CA VAL A 124 -3.60 -10.20 5.64
C VAL A 124 -2.57 -9.10 5.84
N ALA A 125 -2.47 -8.19 4.88
CA ALA A 125 -1.58 -7.04 4.96
C ALA A 125 -2.13 -6.02 6.00
N VAL A 126 -1.27 -5.60 6.92
CA VAL A 126 -1.55 -4.64 7.99
C VAL A 126 -0.50 -3.54 7.97
N THR A 127 -0.95 -2.30 7.84
CA THR A 127 -0.10 -1.12 7.93
C THR A 127 0.37 -0.91 9.37
N VAL A 128 1.67 -0.74 9.55
CA VAL A 128 2.34 -0.51 10.84
C VAL A 128 3.21 0.74 10.75
N GLU A 129 3.63 1.26 11.91
CA GLU A 129 4.59 2.36 11.94
C GLU A 129 5.90 1.91 11.28
N GLY A 130 6.28 2.59 10.20
CA GLY A 130 7.50 2.28 9.43
C GLY A 130 7.33 1.31 8.24
N GLY A 131 6.12 0.80 7.97
CA GLY A 131 5.88 0.02 6.75
C GLY A 131 4.62 -0.86 6.73
N LEU A 132 4.76 -2.02 6.08
CA LEU A 132 3.71 -3.02 5.90
C LEU A 132 4.16 -4.33 6.52
N MET A 133 3.26 -5.00 7.24
CA MET A 133 3.48 -6.33 7.77
C MET A 133 2.32 -7.24 7.38
N THR A 134 2.57 -8.54 7.22
CA THR A 134 1.52 -9.52 6.91
C THR A 134 1.27 -10.39 8.14
N VAL A 135 0.03 -10.50 8.58
CA VAL A 135 -0.40 -11.43 9.63
C VAL A 135 -1.14 -12.62 9.01
N VAL A 136 -1.03 -13.82 9.56
CA VAL A 136 -1.43 -15.06 8.89
C VAL A 136 -2.58 -15.73 9.62
N VAL A 137 -3.72 -15.84 8.95
CA VAL A 137 -4.85 -16.65 9.40
C VAL A 137 -4.64 -18.08 8.93
N LYS A 138 -4.26 -18.97 9.86
CA LYS A 138 -4.04 -20.40 9.57
C LYS A 138 -5.36 -21.13 9.35
N ASP A 139 -5.39 -22.10 8.43
CA ASP A 139 -6.57 -22.93 8.12
C ASP A 139 -7.87 -22.11 7.94
N ALA A 140 -7.78 -21.02 7.17
CA ALA A 140 -8.87 -20.06 6.99
C ALA A 140 -10.11 -20.69 6.31
N ASP A 141 -9.93 -21.80 5.59
CA ASP A 141 -11.01 -22.54 4.94
C ASP A 141 -11.88 -23.31 5.94
N GLN A 142 -11.32 -23.71 7.08
CA GLN A 142 -12.03 -24.47 8.13
C GLN A 142 -12.68 -23.57 9.17
N LYS A 143 -12.13 -22.36 9.38
CA LYS A 143 -12.59 -21.45 10.44
C LYS A 143 -13.92 -20.76 10.11
N PRO A 144 -14.83 -20.57 11.08
CA PRO A 144 -16.00 -19.71 10.90
C PRO A 144 -15.59 -18.24 10.79
N LEU A 145 -16.43 -17.44 10.15
CA LEU A 145 -16.13 -16.03 9.85
C LEU A 145 -15.82 -15.20 11.10
N ARG A 146 -16.54 -15.45 12.21
CA ARG A 146 -16.32 -14.77 13.49
C ARG A 146 -14.92 -15.03 14.06
N GLN A 147 -14.42 -16.25 13.92
CA GLN A 147 -13.09 -16.62 14.39
C GLN A 147 -12.00 -15.98 13.53
N ILE A 148 -12.19 -15.91 12.20
CA ILE A 148 -11.29 -15.18 11.31
C ILE A 148 -11.21 -13.71 11.75
N SER A 149 -12.37 -13.08 11.98
CA SER A 149 -12.42 -11.68 12.39
C SER A 149 -11.71 -11.41 13.72
N SER A 150 -11.92 -12.25 14.74
CA SER A 150 -11.28 -12.08 16.05
C SER A 150 -9.77 -12.28 15.98
N GLU A 151 -9.29 -13.30 15.26
CA GLU A 151 -7.87 -13.57 15.07
C GLU A 151 -7.18 -12.42 14.31
N VAL A 152 -7.75 -11.97 13.19
CA VAL A 152 -7.20 -10.86 12.39
C VAL A 152 -7.12 -9.59 13.23
N LYS A 153 -8.17 -9.24 13.98
CA LYS A 153 -8.14 -8.06 14.86
C LYS A 153 -7.05 -8.16 15.92
N ALA A 154 -6.94 -9.31 16.59
CA ALA A 154 -5.95 -9.52 17.64
C ALA A 154 -4.52 -9.44 17.09
N MET A 155 -4.26 -10.08 15.95
CA MET A 155 -2.95 -10.02 15.27
C MET A 155 -2.64 -8.61 14.75
N ALA A 156 -3.63 -7.92 14.16
CA ALA A 156 -3.45 -6.56 13.67
C ALA A 156 -3.20 -5.55 14.80
N ALA A 157 -3.84 -5.72 15.96
CA ALA A 157 -3.54 -4.92 17.14
C ALA A 157 -2.10 -5.14 17.61
N ARG A 158 -1.67 -6.40 17.77
CA ARG A 158 -0.28 -6.75 18.11
C ARG A 158 0.72 -6.19 17.09
N ALA A 159 0.40 -6.27 15.80
CA ALA A 159 1.21 -5.76 14.72
C ALA A 159 1.43 -4.25 14.84
N ARG A 160 0.37 -3.48 15.09
CA ARG A 160 0.46 -2.02 15.28
C ARG A 160 1.21 -1.64 16.54
N GLU A 161 1.11 -2.44 17.61
CA GLU A 161 1.86 -2.25 18.86
C GLU A 161 3.32 -2.71 18.79
N GLY A 162 3.76 -3.30 17.67
CA GLY A 162 5.11 -3.88 17.54
C GLY A 162 5.34 -5.15 18.37
N LYS A 163 4.27 -5.78 18.87
CA LYS A 163 4.29 -7.01 19.69
C LYS A 163 3.91 -8.25 18.89
N VAL A 164 4.26 -8.27 17.62
CA VAL A 164 3.94 -9.39 16.73
C VAL A 164 4.72 -10.63 17.14
N LYS A 165 4.06 -11.78 17.16
CA LYS A 165 4.75 -13.04 17.41
C LYS A 165 5.25 -13.64 16.10
N PRO A 166 6.33 -14.44 16.11
CA PRO A 166 6.78 -15.14 14.90
C PRO A 166 5.68 -16.00 14.26
N GLU A 167 4.85 -16.63 15.09
CA GLU A 167 3.71 -17.45 14.66
C GLU A 167 2.58 -16.66 13.97
N ASP A 168 2.51 -15.34 14.19
CA ASP A 168 1.51 -14.45 13.59
C ASP A 168 1.88 -14.11 12.13
N VAL A 169 3.15 -14.23 11.72
CA VAL A 169 3.63 -13.75 10.40
C VAL A 169 4.12 -14.87 9.49
N ASP A 170 4.31 -16.07 10.03
CA ASP A 170 4.88 -17.20 9.31
C ASP A 170 3.83 -18.14 8.68
N GLY A 171 4.23 -18.81 7.59
CA GLY A 171 3.45 -19.88 6.98
C GLY A 171 2.30 -19.45 6.08
N SER A 172 2.26 -18.18 5.64
CA SER A 172 1.28 -17.72 4.64
C SER A 172 1.46 -18.47 3.31
N THR A 173 0.36 -18.91 2.72
CA THR A 173 0.35 -19.57 1.40
C THR A 173 -0.32 -18.71 0.33
N PHE A 174 -1.15 -17.75 0.74
CA PHE A 174 -1.80 -16.77 -0.13
C PHE A 174 -1.95 -15.44 0.61
N SER A 175 -1.91 -14.30 -0.08
CA SER A 175 -2.00 -12.99 0.58
C SER A 175 -3.13 -12.13 0.00
N THR A 176 -3.85 -11.45 0.89
CA THR A 176 -4.84 -10.42 0.58
C THR A 176 -4.35 -9.06 1.09
N SER A 177 -4.55 -8.02 0.28
CA SER A 177 -4.26 -6.62 0.64
C SER A 177 -5.50 -5.78 0.37
N ASN A 178 -5.92 -5.01 1.38
CA ASN A 178 -7.09 -4.14 1.38
C ASN A 178 -6.68 -2.73 1.84
#